data_AF-A0A2P8WB20-F1
#
_entry.id   AF-A0A2P8WB20-F1
#
_cell.length_a   1.000
_cell.length_b   1.000
_cell.length_c   1.000
_cell.angle_alpha   90.00
_cell.angle_beta   90.00
_cell.angle_gamma   90.00
#
_symmetry.space_group_name_H-M   'P 1'
#
loop_
_entity.id
_entity.type
_entity.pdbx_description
1 polymer ?
#
loop_
_entity_poly.entity_id
_entity_poly.type
_entity_poly.pdbx_seq_one_letter_code
_entity_poly.pdbx_strand_id
1 'polypeptide(L)'
;MTDLQQATIDTLLAQLKDLRQQIVAAKTKIAPLEDDLAQVYLEFQATVGGLRRQTARFQAEIDTLREQIDSFGQDLEDDASFGDDAFPAFDLTSDLDSEADPEAVEKDVLLEHLFQVLDPMTNEDDSELVATLQGLCQDPLVSLADVLQTLPWGAVWTQRGRQEALADQHRRLNGWAKALVQQLEVLQKRIEGLQHDPRQGLLQQFTKGPEVWQAFLAQYAEQQRDQNAELRAELENLRQEWTRMTEGSESKRLRST
;
A
#
# COMPACT_ATOMS: atom_id res chain seq x y z
N MET A 1 41.07 -16.94 -17.03
CA MET A 1 40.21 -15.78 -17.33
C MET A 1 39.42 -16.17 -18.56
N THR A 2 38.11 -16.37 -18.43
CA THR A 2 37.23 -16.64 -19.56
C THR A 2 37.16 -15.37 -20.41
N ASP A 3 37.63 -15.42 -21.65
CA ASP A 3 37.54 -14.31 -22.59
C ASP A 3 36.06 -13.98 -22.78
N LEU A 4 35.67 -12.81 -22.27
CA LEU A 4 34.31 -12.32 -22.38
C LEU A 4 34.03 -11.98 -23.85
N GLN A 5 33.05 -12.65 -24.46
CA GLN A 5 32.75 -12.50 -25.88
C GLN A 5 31.63 -11.47 -26.09
N GLN A 6 31.66 -10.80 -27.24
CA GLN A 6 30.58 -9.91 -27.66
C GLN A 6 29.21 -10.61 -27.67
N ALA A 7 29.17 -11.90 -28.01
CA ALA A 7 27.95 -12.70 -27.96
C ALA A 7 27.29 -12.75 -26.57
N THR A 8 28.07 -12.67 -25.48
CA THR A 8 27.54 -12.58 -24.11
C THR A 8 26.85 -11.25 -23.86
N ILE A 9 27.42 -10.14 -24.36
CA ILE A 9 26.79 -8.82 -24.30
C ILE A 9 25.49 -8.81 -25.09
N ASP A 10 25.50 -9.36 -26.31
CA ASP A 10 24.32 -9.38 -27.17
C ASP A 10 23.17 -10.19 -26.55
N THR A 11 23.51 -11.30 -25.88
CA THR A 11 22.55 -12.10 -25.10
C THR A 11 21.96 -11.29 -23.95
N LEU A 12 22.81 -10.57 -23.20
CA LEU A 12 22.38 -9.73 -22.07
C LEU A 12 21.51 -8.55 -22.53
N LEU A 13 21.81 -7.93 -23.68
CA LEU A 13 20.99 -6.90 -24.29
C LEU A 13 19.61 -7.43 -24.71
N ALA A 14 19.55 -8.64 -25.26
CA ALA A 14 18.27 -9.28 -25.58
C ALA A 14 17.44 -9.53 -24.31
N GLN A 15 18.07 -10.01 -23.24
CA GLN A 15 17.42 -10.20 -21.92
C GLN A 15 16.90 -8.89 -21.34
N LEU A 16 17.71 -7.82 -21.36
CA LEU A 16 17.29 -6.49 -20.89
C LEU A 16 16.07 -5.97 -21.66
N LYS A 17 16.04 -6.18 -22.97
CA LYS A 17 14.90 -5.78 -23.81
C LYS A 17 13.63 -6.52 -23.40
N ASP A 18 13.74 -7.83 -23.18
CA ASP A 18 12.64 -8.68 -22.74
C ASP A 18 12.15 -8.28 -21.34
N LEU A 19 13.04 -8.06 -20.38
CA LEU A 19 12.70 -7.59 -19.03
C LEU A 19 11.92 -6.28 -19.07
N ARG A 20 12.34 -5.30 -19.89
CA ARG A 20 11.61 -4.04 -20.05
C ARG A 20 10.19 -4.27 -20.57
N GLN A 21 10.01 -5.16 -21.54
CA GLN A 21 8.69 -5.49 -22.07
C GLN A 21 7.81 -6.16 -21.00
N GLN A 22 8.37 -7.08 -20.22
CA GLN A 22 7.67 -7.73 -19.11
C GLN A 22 7.24 -6.72 -18.03
N ILE A 23 8.09 -5.75 -17.69
CA ILE A 23 7.76 -4.69 -16.74
C ILE A 23 6.61 -3.81 -17.25
N VAL A 24 6.65 -3.39 -18.52
CA VAL A 24 5.55 -2.62 -19.12
C VAL A 24 4.24 -3.41 -19.12
N ALA A 25 4.30 -4.71 -19.44
CA ALA A 25 3.14 -5.59 -19.39
C ALA A 25 2.61 -5.75 -17.95
N ALA A 26 3.48 -5.83 -16.95
CA ALA A 26 3.09 -5.91 -15.54
C ALA A 26 2.43 -4.61 -15.07
N LYS A 27 3.02 -3.44 -15.35
CA LYS A 27 2.44 -2.13 -15.01
C LYS A 27 1.06 -1.94 -15.66
N THR A 28 0.92 -2.31 -16.94
CA THR A 28 -0.37 -2.27 -17.67
C THR A 28 -1.43 -3.19 -17.06
N LYS A 29 -1.05 -4.29 -16.38
CA LYS A 29 -1.99 -5.15 -15.66
C LYS A 29 -2.39 -4.59 -14.29
N ILE A 30 -1.48 -3.90 -13.60
CA ILE A 30 -1.70 -3.38 -12.25
C ILE A 30 -2.70 -2.22 -12.27
N ALA A 31 -2.47 -1.21 -13.12
CA ALA A 31 -3.28 0.01 -13.15
C ALA A 31 -4.80 -0.24 -13.20
N PRO A 32 -5.34 -1.04 -14.15
CA PRO A 32 -6.79 -1.28 -14.19
C PRO A 32 -7.29 -2.07 -12.97
N LEU A 33 -6.50 -2.99 -12.41
CA LEU A 33 -6.89 -3.73 -11.21
C LEU A 33 -6.99 -2.80 -9.99
N GLU A 34 -6.06 -1.86 -9.85
CA GLU A 34 -6.09 -0.88 -8.76
C GLU A 34 -7.27 0.08 -8.89
N ASP A 35 -7.52 0.57 -10.10
CA ASP A 35 -8.65 1.46 -10.40
C ASP A 35 -9.99 0.76 -10.15
N ASP A 36 -10.16 -0.46 -10.65
CA ASP A 36 -11.37 -1.25 -10.47
C ASP A 36 -11.63 -1.54 -8.98
N LEU A 37 -10.60 -1.97 -8.23
CA LEU A 37 -10.72 -2.22 -6.79
C LEU A 37 -11.03 -0.94 -6.00
N ALA A 38 -10.43 0.19 -6.38
CA ALA A 38 -10.67 1.48 -5.75
C ALA A 38 -12.11 1.95 -6.02
N GLN A 39 -12.57 1.88 -7.26
CA GLN A 39 -13.91 2.29 -7.66
C GLN A 39 -14.99 1.47 -6.94
N VAL A 40 -14.88 0.14 -6.96
CA VAL A 40 -15.85 -0.75 -6.31
C VAL A 40 -15.89 -0.51 -4.80
N TYR A 41 -14.72 -0.30 -4.18
CA TYR A 41 -14.65 -0.02 -2.76
C TYR A 41 -15.27 1.34 -2.40
N LEU A 42 -15.04 2.38 -3.20
CA LEU A 42 -15.63 3.70 -2.99
C LEU A 42 -17.16 3.64 -3.04
N GLU A 43 -17.73 2.93 -4.00
CA GLU A 43 -19.19 2.79 -4.11
C GLU A 43 -19.77 1.98 -2.94
N PHE A 44 -19.10 0.89 -2.57
CA PHE A 44 -19.46 0.11 -1.38
C PHE A 44 -19.41 0.96 -0.11
N GLN A 45 -18.35 1.75 0.07
CA GLN A 45 -18.17 2.62 1.24
C GLN A 45 -19.21 3.76 1.26
N ALA A 46 -19.56 4.33 0.11
CA ALA A 46 -20.61 5.35 0.02
C ALA A 46 -21.97 4.81 0.47
N THR A 47 -22.28 3.56 0.11
CA THR A 47 -23.58 2.95 0.39
C THR A 47 -23.67 2.38 1.81
N VAL A 48 -22.61 1.72 2.27
CA VAL A 48 -22.62 0.88 3.48
C VAL A 48 -21.71 1.43 4.58
N GLY A 49 -20.71 2.24 4.24
CA GLY A 49 -19.69 2.70 5.19
C GLY A 49 -20.24 3.57 6.33
N GLY A 50 -21.33 4.30 6.11
CA GLY A 50 -22.05 4.99 7.19
C GLY A 50 -22.65 4.01 8.20
N LEU A 51 -23.29 2.94 7.71
CA LEU A 51 -23.95 1.93 8.54
C LEU A 51 -22.94 1.14 9.36
N ARG A 52 -21.82 0.69 8.77
CA ARG A 52 -20.77 -0.05 9.49
C ARG A 52 -20.12 0.77 10.59
N ARG A 53 -19.96 2.08 10.39
CA ARG A 53 -19.45 2.99 11.44
C ARG A 53 -20.43 3.11 12.61
N GLN A 54 -21.74 3.11 12.32
CA GLN A 54 -22.75 3.07 13.38
C GLN A 54 -22.69 1.75 14.15
N THR A 55 -22.52 0.61 13.45
CA THR A 55 -22.33 -0.71 14.09
C THR A 55 -21.16 -0.70 15.06
N ALA A 56 -19.99 -0.27 14.59
CA ALA A 56 -18.78 -0.22 15.42
C ALA A 56 -18.96 0.69 16.65
N ARG A 57 -19.64 1.83 16.47
CA ARG A 57 -19.96 2.73 17.57
C ARG A 57 -20.91 2.09 18.59
N PHE A 58 -21.99 1.46 18.15
CA PHE A 58 -22.92 0.79 19.07
C PHE A 58 -22.25 -0.35 19.82
N GLN A 59 -21.42 -1.15 19.15
CA GLN A 59 -20.67 -2.22 19.81
C GLN A 59 -19.75 -1.66 20.89
N ALA A 60 -18.97 -0.62 20.59
CA ALA A 60 -18.10 0.01 21.59
C ALA A 60 -18.89 0.57 22.79
N GLU A 61 -20.03 1.22 22.55
CA GLU A 61 -20.90 1.72 23.63
C GLU A 61 -21.51 0.57 24.47
N ILE A 62 -21.89 -0.54 23.83
CA ILE A 62 -22.38 -1.75 24.51
C ILE A 62 -21.28 -2.36 25.39
N ASP A 63 -20.07 -2.52 24.86
CA ASP A 63 -18.95 -3.11 25.58
C ASP A 63 -18.61 -2.27 26.83
N THR A 64 -18.53 -0.94 26.68
CA THR A 64 -18.33 -0.03 27.83
C THR A 64 -19.47 -0.11 28.85
N LEU A 65 -20.75 -0.16 28.41
CA LEU A 65 -21.88 -0.26 29.35
C LEU A 65 -21.91 -1.59 30.10
N ARG A 66 -21.55 -2.70 29.43
CA ARG A 66 -21.43 -4.01 30.08
C ARG A 66 -20.33 -4.01 31.13
N GLU A 67 -19.15 -3.47 30.81
CA GLU A 67 -18.06 -3.31 31.78
C GLU A 67 -18.49 -2.47 33.00
N GLN A 68 -19.26 -1.39 32.78
CA GLN A 68 -19.81 -0.58 33.87
C GLN A 68 -20.82 -1.36 34.73
N ILE A 69 -21.74 -2.09 34.11
CA ILE A 69 -22.73 -2.93 34.81
C ILE A 69 -22.03 -4.02 35.64
N ASP A 70 -21.05 -4.71 35.05
CA ASP A 70 -20.29 -5.78 35.71
C ASP A 70 -19.48 -5.24 36.89
N SER A 71 -18.81 -4.09 36.73
CA SER A 71 -18.07 -3.43 37.81
C SER A 71 -18.98 -2.88 38.90
N PHE A 72 -20.16 -2.33 38.58
CA PHE A 72 -21.14 -1.89 39.59
C PHE A 72 -21.70 -3.05 40.42
N GLY A 73 -21.77 -4.26 39.84
CA GLY A 73 -22.06 -5.49 40.56
C GLY A 73 -20.95 -5.87 41.55
N GLN A 74 -19.69 -5.55 41.23
CA GLN A 74 -18.51 -5.83 42.06
C GLN A 74 -18.24 -4.74 43.12
N ASP A 75 -18.60 -3.48 42.86
CA ASP A 75 -18.46 -2.34 43.80
C ASP A 75 -19.39 -2.43 45.03
N LEU A 76 -20.27 -3.45 45.10
CA LEU A 76 -21.03 -3.80 46.30
C LEU A 76 -20.31 -4.85 47.18
N GLU A 77 -19.23 -5.47 46.73
CA GLU A 77 -18.47 -6.47 47.49
C GLU A 77 -16.96 -6.22 47.62
N ASP A 78 -16.32 -5.34 46.86
CA ASP A 78 -14.89 -5.06 47.06
C ASP A 78 -14.52 -3.56 47.02
N ASP A 79 -14.10 -3.05 48.17
CA ASP A 79 -13.27 -1.86 48.31
C ASP A 79 -11.83 -2.25 47.98
N ALA A 80 -11.36 -2.05 46.74
CA ALA A 80 -9.97 -1.73 46.45
C ALA A 80 -9.64 -1.55 44.95
N SER A 81 -8.87 -0.49 44.71
CA SER A 81 -7.83 -0.36 43.67
C SER A 81 -8.26 0.17 42.30
N PHE A 82 -8.28 1.50 42.20
CA PHE A 82 -7.99 2.23 40.97
C PHE A 82 -6.68 1.74 40.34
N GLY A 83 -6.80 1.04 39.22
CA GLY A 83 -5.69 0.77 38.30
C GLY A 83 -5.51 1.96 37.37
N ASP A 84 -4.36 2.60 37.54
CA ASP A 84 -3.86 3.78 36.83
C ASP A 84 -3.83 3.59 35.30
N ASP A 85 -4.38 4.57 34.59
CA ASP A 85 -4.35 4.72 33.15
C ASP A 85 -2.90 4.86 32.65
N ALA A 86 -2.38 3.81 32.01
CA ALA A 86 -1.19 3.90 31.18
C ALA A 86 -1.58 3.65 29.72
N PHE A 87 -2.02 4.71 29.03
CA PHE A 87 -1.99 4.75 27.57
C PHE A 87 -0.56 4.44 27.11
N PRO A 88 -0.33 3.47 26.20
CA PRO A 88 0.96 3.33 25.58
C PRO A 88 1.22 4.59 24.75
N ALA A 89 2.20 5.38 25.18
CA ALA A 89 2.78 6.44 24.38
C ALA A 89 3.26 5.79 23.06
N PHE A 90 2.54 6.10 21.98
CA PHE A 90 2.96 5.78 20.64
C PHE A 90 4.21 6.61 20.34
N ASP A 91 5.36 5.97 20.50
CA ASP A 91 6.68 6.53 20.20
C ASP A 91 6.80 6.72 18.68
N LEU A 92 6.43 7.91 18.22
CA LEU A 92 6.80 8.45 16.92
C LEU A 92 8.06 9.31 17.10
N THR A 93 9.16 8.66 17.47
CA THR A 93 10.50 9.17 17.19
C THR A 93 11.09 8.25 16.12
N SER A 94 11.07 8.70 14.86
CA SER A 94 12.22 9.37 14.26
C SER A 94 13.43 8.45 14.11
N ASP A 95 13.30 7.43 13.27
CA ASP A 95 14.42 6.95 12.46
C ASP A 95 14.18 7.42 11.02
N LEU A 96 14.27 8.74 10.82
CA LEU A 96 14.73 9.30 9.55
C LEU A 96 16.26 9.19 9.54
N ASP A 97 16.77 7.96 9.64
CA ASP A 97 18.04 7.68 9.01
C ASP A 97 17.79 7.94 7.53
N SER A 98 18.54 8.87 6.94
CA SER A 98 18.66 8.92 5.49
C SER A 98 19.21 7.55 5.05
N GLU A 99 18.30 6.60 4.76
CA GLU A 99 18.64 5.37 4.07
C GLU A 99 19.38 5.80 2.81
N ALA A 100 20.68 5.56 2.81
CA ALA A 100 21.51 5.82 1.66
C ALA A 100 20.89 5.06 0.48
N ASP A 101 20.61 5.78 -0.61
CA ASP A 101 20.02 5.19 -1.81
C ASP A 101 20.87 3.98 -2.24
N PRO A 102 20.31 2.75 -2.15
CA PRO A 102 21.07 1.53 -2.39
C PRO A 102 21.51 1.39 -3.86
N GLU A 103 20.92 2.20 -4.75
CA GLU A 103 21.20 2.22 -6.19
C GLU A 103 21.96 3.47 -6.64
N ALA A 104 22.42 4.31 -5.70
CA ALA A 104 23.14 5.55 -6.01
C ALA A 104 24.35 5.30 -6.91
N VAL A 105 25.11 4.23 -6.65
CA VAL A 105 26.29 3.85 -7.44
C VAL A 105 25.91 3.51 -8.87
N GLU A 106 24.86 2.71 -9.07
CA GLU A 106 24.42 2.30 -10.39
C GLU A 106 23.75 3.46 -11.17
N LYS A 107 23.08 4.39 -10.48
CA LYS A 107 22.58 5.64 -11.07
C LYS A 107 23.72 6.56 -11.52
N ASP A 108 24.77 6.69 -10.72
CA ASP A 108 25.97 7.43 -11.09
C ASP A 108 26.66 6.80 -12.31
N VAL A 109 26.78 5.48 -12.34
CA VAL A 109 27.32 4.73 -13.50
C VAL A 109 26.45 4.96 -14.76
N LEU A 110 25.13 5.02 -14.62
CA LEU A 110 24.22 5.36 -15.73
C LEU A 110 24.46 6.79 -16.21
N LEU A 111 24.53 7.77 -15.32
CA LEU A 111 24.76 9.17 -15.67
C LEU A 111 26.11 9.36 -16.38
N GLU A 112 27.17 8.75 -15.87
CA GLU A 112 28.48 8.79 -16.51
C GLU A 112 28.42 8.20 -17.93
N HIS A 113 27.76 7.05 -18.10
CA HIS A 113 27.61 6.43 -19.41
C HIS A 113 26.78 7.28 -20.39
N LEU A 114 25.74 7.96 -19.91
CA LEU A 114 24.93 8.88 -20.72
C LEU A 114 25.78 10.00 -21.30
N PHE A 115 26.65 10.63 -20.50
CA PHE A 115 27.56 11.69 -20.97
C PHE A 115 28.61 11.22 -21.96
N GLN A 116 28.93 9.92 -21.99
CA GLN A 116 29.90 9.37 -22.92
C GLN A 116 29.29 9.01 -24.28
N VAL A 117 28.00 8.69 -24.31
CA VAL A 117 27.30 8.17 -25.50
C VAL A 117 26.43 9.22 -26.17
N LEU A 118 25.81 10.10 -25.40
CA LEU A 118 24.98 11.19 -25.91
C LEU A 118 25.82 12.44 -26.14
N ASP A 119 25.39 13.30 -27.08
CA ASP A 119 26.03 14.59 -27.33
C ASP A 119 25.03 15.74 -27.06
N PRO A 120 24.77 16.05 -25.77
CA PRO A 120 23.77 17.04 -25.37
C PRO A 120 24.16 18.48 -25.76
N MET A 121 25.38 18.71 -26.24
CA MET A 121 25.86 20.02 -26.69
C MET A 121 25.54 20.27 -28.17
N THR A 122 25.23 19.23 -28.94
CA THR A 122 24.92 19.32 -30.37
C THR A 122 23.51 18.88 -30.72
N ASN A 123 22.88 18.05 -29.87
CA ASN A 123 21.52 17.55 -30.04
C ASN A 123 20.61 18.00 -28.87
N GLU A 124 19.58 18.78 -29.19
CA GLU A 124 18.62 19.32 -28.20
C GLU A 124 17.81 18.20 -27.53
N ASP A 125 17.44 17.14 -28.28
CA ASP A 125 16.72 15.98 -27.75
C ASP A 125 17.57 15.21 -26.71
N ASP A 126 18.89 15.10 -26.96
CA ASP A 126 19.82 14.47 -26.02
C ASP A 126 20.00 15.33 -24.77
N SER A 127 19.98 16.66 -24.92
CA SER A 127 20.06 17.61 -23.82
C SER A 127 18.85 17.50 -22.88
N GLU A 128 17.63 17.46 -23.46
CA GLU A 128 16.39 17.31 -22.69
C GLU A 128 16.33 15.95 -21.99
N LEU A 129 16.74 14.87 -22.67
CA LEU A 129 16.82 13.54 -22.10
C LEU A 129 17.78 13.49 -20.91
N VAL A 130 18.99 14.04 -21.06
CA VAL A 130 19.99 14.09 -19.97
C VAL A 130 19.47 14.89 -18.79
N ALA A 131 18.87 16.07 -19.01
CA ALA A 131 18.31 16.88 -17.93
C ALA A 131 17.20 16.14 -17.16
N THR A 132 16.31 15.45 -17.88
CA THR A 132 15.24 14.63 -17.29
C THR A 132 15.82 13.51 -16.44
N LEU A 133 16.79 12.76 -16.97
CA LEU A 133 17.40 11.63 -16.28
C LEU A 133 18.25 12.06 -15.08
N GLN A 134 18.93 13.21 -15.16
CA GLN A 134 19.63 13.79 -14.01
C GLN A 134 18.68 14.08 -12.86
N GLY A 135 17.52 14.69 -13.15
CA GLY A 135 16.49 14.93 -12.15
C GLY A 135 16.00 13.62 -11.50
N LEU A 136 15.73 12.60 -12.32
CA LEU A 136 15.28 11.30 -11.83
C LEU A 136 16.34 10.56 -11.01
N CYS A 137 17.61 10.61 -11.41
CA CYS A 137 18.71 9.98 -10.67
C CYS A 137 19.04 10.68 -9.35
N GLN A 138 18.72 11.97 -9.22
CA GLN A 138 18.89 12.73 -7.97
C GLN A 138 17.78 12.45 -6.95
N ASP A 139 16.66 11.87 -7.37
CA ASP A 139 15.58 11.49 -6.48
C ASP A 139 15.86 10.11 -5.85
N PRO A 140 16.01 10.04 -4.50
CA PRO A 140 16.24 8.77 -3.81
C PRO A 140 15.02 7.83 -3.85
N LEU A 141 13.82 8.37 -4.13
CA LEU A 141 12.59 7.57 -4.21
C LEU A 141 12.41 6.88 -5.57
N VAL A 142 13.12 7.35 -6.60
CA VAL A 142 13.02 6.79 -7.95
C VAL A 142 13.99 5.62 -8.07
N SER A 143 13.51 4.43 -8.40
CA SER A 143 14.40 3.30 -8.66
C SER A 143 15.17 3.47 -9.96
N LEU A 144 16.39 2.96 -10.05
CA LEU A 144 17.16 2.83 -11.29
C LEU A 144 16.33 2.17 -12.38
N ALA A 145 15.51 1.18 -12.03
CA ALA A 145 14.67 0.47 -12.97
C ALA A 145 13.57 1.36 -13.58
N ASP A 146 13.07 2.36 -12.85
CA ASP A 146 12.19 3.40 -13.38
C ASP A 146 12.95 4.37 -14.29
N VAL A 147 14.16 4.78 -13.91
CA VAL A 147 15.03 5.60 -14.79
C VAL A 147 15.31 4.86 -16.11
N LEU A 148 15.68 3.58 -16.04
CA LEU A 148 15.93 2.74 -17.21
C LEU A 148 14.70 2.56 -18.11
N GLN A 149 13.48 2.63 -17.57
CA GLN A 149 12.26 2.58 -18.37
C GLN A 149 12.05 3.84 -19.20
N THR A 150 12.47 5.01 -18.70
CA THR A 150 12.38 6.29 -19.44
C THR A 150 13.35 6.36 -20.60
N LEU A 151 14.44 5.58 -20.57
CA LEU A 151 15.45 5.58 -21.63
C LEU A 151 14.91 4.98 -22.94
N PRO A 152 15.03 5.68 -24.08
CA PRO A 152 14.74 5.09 -25.38
C PRO A 152 15.68 3.91 -25.65
N TRP A 153 15.16 2.86 -26.29
CA TRP A 153 16.02 1.75 -26.72
C TRP A 153 16.91 2.23 -27.86
N GLY A 154 18.23 2.22 -27.68
CA GLY A 154 19.14 2.85 -28.63
C GLY A 154 20.58 2.90 -28.15
N ALA A 155 21.29 3.97 -28.52
CA ALA A 155 22.72 4.12 -28.31
C ALA A 155 23.15 3.89 -26.84
N VAL A 156 22.41 4.43 -25.87
CA VAL A 156 22.69 4.28 -24.44
C VAL A 156 22.78 2.81 -24.00
N TRP A 157 21.97 1.94 -24.61
CA TRP A 157 21.95 0.52 -24.31
C TRP A 157 23.05 -0.24 -25.04
N THR A 158 23.19 0.01 -26.34
CA THR A 158 23.97 -0.85 -27.24
C THR A 158 25.39 -0.37 -27.46
N GLN A 159 25.64 0.93 -27.36
CA GLN A 159 26.97 1.50 -27.57
C GLN A 159 27.80 1.44 -26.29
N ARG A 160 29.10 1.28 -26.52
CA ARG A 160 30.12 1.43 -25.49
C ARG A 160 30.58 2.86 -25.44
N GLY A 161 30.91 3.32 -24.25
CA GLY A 161 31.72 4.53 -24.09
C GLY A 161 33.04 4.40 -24.85
N ARG A 162 33.61 5.51 -25.32
CA ARG A 162 34.86 5.51 -26.11
C ARG A 162 36.05 4.84 -25.39
N GLN A 163 35.98 4.74 -24.06
CA GLN A 163 36.99 4.13 -23.20
C GLN A 163 36.48 2.89 -22.43
N GLU A 164 35.23 2.47 -22.66
CA GLU A 164 34.62 1.37 -21.92
C GLU A 164 35.11 0.01 -22.45
N ALA A 165 35.78 -0.77 -21.60
CA ALA A 165 36.17 -2.12 -21.94
C ALA A 165 34.94 -3.05 -21.99
N LEU A 166 35.03 -4.16 -22.71
CA LEU A 166 33.92 -5.13 -22.84
C LEU A 166 33.49 -5.68 -21.47
N ALA A 167 34.44 -5.85 -20.54
CA ALA A 167 34.16 -6.27 -19.17
C ALA A 167 33.36 -5.23 -18.36
N ASP A 168 33.61 -3.94 -18.59
CA ASP A 168 32.91 -2.85 -17.90
C ASP A 168 31.49 -2.69 -18.45
N GLN A 169 31.32 -2.78 -19.77
CA GLN A 169 30.00 -2.83 -20.40
C GLN A 169 29.17 -4.00 -19.84
N HIS A 170 29.77 -5.18 -19.74
CA HIS A 170 29.09 -6.32 -19.15
C HIS A 170 28.71 -6.10 -17.69
N ARG A 171 29.58 -5.47 -16.89
CA ARG A 171 29.27 -5.15 -15.48
C ARG A 171 28.10 -4.18 -15.37
N ARG A 172 28.12 -3.09 -16.15
CA ARG A 172 27.05 -2.09 -16.21
C ARG A 172 25.71 -2.73 -16.60
N LEU A 173 25.68 -3.47 -17.70
CA LEU A 173 24.46 -4.12 -18.19
C LEU A 173 23.93 -5.18 -17.20
N ASN A 174 24.81 -5.88 -16.46
CA ASN A 174 24.38 -6.78 -15.40
C ASN A 174 23.78 -6.04 -14.20
N GLY A 175 24.33 -4.87 -13.83
CA GLY A 175 23.73 -4.01 -12.81
C GLY A 175 22.31 -3.60 -13.20
N TRP A 176 22.14 -3.16 -14.45
CA TRP A 176 20.82 -2.80 -15.00
C TRP A 176 19.88 -4.00 -15.05
N ALA A 177 20.38 -5.19 -15.40
CA ALA A 177 19.57 -6.41 -15.42
C ALA A 177 19.06 -6.76 -14.02
N LYS A 178 19.91 -6.65 -12.99
CA LYS A 178 19.51 -6.89 -11.60
C LYS A 178 18.41 -5.93 -11.15
N ALA A 179 18.56 -4.64 -11.42
CA ALA A 179 17.55 -3.65 -11.07
C ALA A 179 16.20 -3.91 -11.75
N LEU A 180 16.22 -4.25 -13.05
CA LEU A 180 15.00 -4.59 -13.79
C LEU A 180 14.36 -5.90 -13.28
N VAL A 181 15.15 -6.92 -12.95
CA VAL A 181 14.64 -8.17 -12.36
C VAL A 181 13.98 -7.90 -11.02
N GLN A 182 14.63 -7.15 -10.13
CA GLN A 182 14.07 -6.78 -8.83
C GLN A 182 12.76 -6.00 -8.98
N GLN A 183 12.71 -5.04 -9.91
CA GLN A 183 11.46 -4.33 -10.17
C GLN A 183 10.36 -5.26 -10.70
N LEU A 184 10.69 -6.17 -11.60
CA LEU A 184 9.72 -7.13 -12.12
C LEU A 184 9.17 -8.04 -11.00
N GLU A 185 10.03 -8.51 -10.09
CA GLU A 185 9.63 -9.30 -8.92
C GLU A 185 8.68 -8.51 -8.00
N VAL A 186 8.99 -7.25 -7.72
CA VAL A 186 8.12 -6.35 -6.94
C VAL A 186 6.76 -6.19 -7.61
N LEU A 187 6.73 -5.98 -8.93
CA LEU A 187 5.49 -5.83 -9.69
C LEU A 187 4.69 -7.15 -9.73
N GLN A 188 5.35 -8.29 -9.89
CA GLN A 188 4.69 -9.60 -9.84
C GLN A 188 4.05 -9.85 -8.47
N LYS A 189 4.80 -9.59 -7.38
CA LYS A 189 4.27 -9.66 -6.03
C LYS A 189 3.11 -8.70 -5.80
N ARG A 190 3.15 -7.51 -6.40
CA ARG A 190 2.03 -6.55 -6.36
C ARG A 190 0.80 -7.10 -7.08
N ILE A 191 0.96 -7.68 -8.27
CA ILE A 191 -0.13 -8.33 -9.02
C ILE A 191 -0.75 -9.45 -8.18
N GLU A 192 0.08 -10.33 -7.60
CA GLU A 192 -0.39 -11.40 -6.72
C GLU A 192 -1.13 -10.83 -5.50
N GLY A 193 -0.59 -9.79 -4.86
CA GLY A 193 -1.23 -9.10 -3.75
C GLY A 193 -2.59 -8.52 -4.12
N LEU A 194 -2.71 -7.91 -5.30
CA LEU A 194 -3.98 -7.37 -5.81
C LEU A 194 -4.99 -8.49 -6.12
N GLN A 195 -4.53 -9.63 -6.64
CA GLN A 195 -5.38 -10.81 -6.89
C GLN A 195 -5.95 -11.44 -5.61
N HIS A 196 -5.25 -11.26 -4.48
CA HIS A 196 -5.69 -11.74 -3.17
C HIS A 196 -6.21 -10.60 -2.27
N ASP A 197 -6.45 -9.41 -2.82
CA ASP A 197 -6.95 -8.27 -2.05
C ASP A 197 -8.35 -8.63 -1.49
N PRO A 198 -8.64 -8.34 -0.21
CA PRO A 198 -9.95 -8.63 0.39
C PRO A 198 -11.13 -7.99 -0.37
N ARG A 199 -10.89 -6.91 -1.12
CA ARG A 199 -11.89 -6.23 -1.96
C ARG A 199 -12.22 -7.00 -3.24
N GLN A 200 -11.45 -8.04 -3.60
CA GLN A 200 -11.73 -8.89 -4.77
C GLN A 200 -13.12 -9.53 -4.70
N GLY A 201 -13.62 -9.86 -3.51
CA GLY A 201 -14.99 -10.36 -3.35
C GLY A 201 -16.04 -9.35 -3.80
N LEU A 202 -15.80 -8.05 -3.59
CA LEU A 202 -16.68 -6.99 -4.07
C LEU A 202 -16.57 -6.84 -5.59
N LEU A 203 -15.34 -6.85 -6.13
CA LEU A 203 -15.10 -6.76 -7.56
C LEU A 203 -15.76 -7.91 -8.33
N GLN A 204 -15.76 -9.12 -7.77
CA GLN A 204 -16.48 -10.27 -8.33
C GLN A 204 -18.00 -10.07 -8.39
N GLN A 205 -18.61 -9.32 -7.46
CA GLN A 205 -20.03 -8.99 -7.56
C GLN A 205 -20.27 -7.87 -8.56
N PHE A 206 -19.39 -6.86 -8.60
CA PHE A 206 -19.44 -5.76 -9.54
C PHE A 206 -19.39 -6.23 -11.01
N THR A 207 -18.47 -7.16 -11.30
CA THR A 207 -18.26 -7.73 -12.63
C THR A 207 -19.43 -8.60 -13.14
N LYS A 208 -20.35 -9.03 -12.27
CA LYS A 208 -21.60 -9.72 -12.69
C LYS A 208 -22.62 -8.78 -13.34
N GLY A 209 -22.38 -7.48 -13.26
CA GLY A 209 -23.20 -6.46 -13.89
C GLY A 209 -23.83 -5.49 -12.89
N PRO A 210 -24.25 -4.31 -13.36
CA PRO A 210 -24.70 -3.22 -12.50
C PRO A 210 -25.96 -3.57 -11.69
N GLU A 211 -26.90 -4.32 -12.25
CA GLU A 211 -28.13 -4.72 -11.55
C GLU A 211 -27.83 -5.66 -10.36
N VAL A 212 -26.96 -6.65 -10.58
CA VAL A 212 -26.53 -7.60 -9.53
C VAL A 212 -25.78 -6.86 -8.43
N TRP A 213 -24.91 -5.92 -8.82
CA TRP A 213 -24.15 -5.10 -7.89
C TRP A 213 -25.05 -4.22 -7.01
N GLN A 214 -26.01 -3.50 -7.61
CA GLN A 214 -26.94 -2.66 -6.85
C GLN A 214 -27.83 -3.49 -5.92
N ALA A 215 -28.30 -4.66 -6.36
CA ALA A 215 -29.06 -5.58 -5.51
C ALA A 215 -28.22 -6.08 -4.33
N PHE A 216 -26.95 -6.46 -4.58
CA PHE A 216 -26.01 -6.86 -3.54
C PHE A 216 -25.78 -5.73 -2.51
N LEU A 217 -25.53 -4.51 -2.97
CA LEU A 217 -25.35 -3.34 -2.09
C LEU A 217 -26.60 -3.05 -1.26
N ALA A 218 -27.79 -3.10 -1.87
CA ALA A 218 -29.06 -2.87 -1.19
C ALA A 218 -29.29 -3.91 -0.09
N GLN A 219 -29.11 -5.20 -0.42
CA GLN A 219 -29.26 -6.31 0.53
C GLN A 219 -28.26 -6.18 1.68
N TYR A 220 -26.99 -5.87 1.38
CA TYR A 220 -25.97 -5.71 2.42
C TYR A 220 -26.27 -4.50 3.32
N ALA A 221 -26.73 -3.39 2.74
CA ALA A 221 -27.12 -2.22 3.49
C ALA A 221 -28.35 -2.48 4.38
N GLU A 222 -29.32 -3.26 3.90
CA GLU A 222 -30.47 -3.70 4.70
C GLU A 222 -30.04 -4.56 5.88
N GLN A 223 -29.23 -5.60 5.64
CA GLN A 223 -28.67 -6.44 6.71
C GLN A 223 -27.92 -5.62 7.78
N GLN A 224 -27.13 -4.63 7.35
CA GLN A 224 -26.42 -3.73 8.27
C GLN A 224 -27.36 -2.81 9.05
N ARG A 225 -28.48 -2.37 8.46
CA ARG A 225 -29.50 -1.60 9.20
C ARG A 225 -30.19 -2.45 10.25
N ASP A 226 -30.51 -3.70 9.93
CA ASP A 226 -31.15 -4.62 10.86
C ASP A 226 -30.22 -4.91 12.04
N GLN A 227 -28.94 -5.22 11.77
CA GLN A 227 -27.93 -5.40 12.82
C GLN A 227 -27.80 -4.13 13.69
N ASN A 228 -27.80 -2.94 13.08
CA ASN A 228 -27.75 -1.68 13.84
C ASN A 228 -29.01 -1.45 14.68
N ALA A 229 -30.18 -1.90 14.22
CA ALA A 229 -31.41 -1.82 14.98
C ALA A 229 -31.37 -2.77 16.21
N GLU A 230 -30.85 -3.98 16.04
CA GLU A 230 -30.62 -4.94 17.13
C GLU A 230 -29.65 -4.40 18.17
N LEU A 231 -28.46 -3.94 17.75
CA LEU A 231 -27.47 -3.34 18.65
C LEU A 231 -28.02 -2.11 19.36
N ARG A 232 -28.81 -1.28 18.68
CA ARG A 232 -29.44 -0.12 19.29
C ARG A 232 -30.46 -0.53 20.36
N ALA A 233 -31.26 -1.57 20.11
CA ALA A 233 -32.23 -2.08 21.07
C ALA A 233 -31.51 -2.69 22.29
N GLU A 234 -30.42 -3.41 22.07
CA GLU A 234 -29.58 -3.95 23.14
C GLU A 234 -28.97 -2.83 24.00
N LEU A 235 -28.39 -1.82 23.35
CA LEU A 235 -27.80 -0.68 24.02
C LEU A 235 -28.84 0.07 24.87
N GLU A 236 -30.05 0.24 24.37
CA GLU A 236 -31.16 0.84 25.13
C GLU A 236 -31.57 -0.03 26.33
N ASN A 237 -31.60 -1.37 26.17
CA ASN A 237 -31.87 -2.28 27.27
C ASN A 237 -30.79 -2.19 28.37
N LEU A 238 -29.52 -2.18 27.99
CA LEU A 238 -28.39 -2.02 28.92
C LEU A 238 -28.45 -0.66 29.64
N ARG A 239 -28.80 0.43 28.94
CA ARG A 239 -29.01 1.74 29.59
C ARG A 239 -30.13 1.72 30.60
N GLN A 240 -31.24 1.04 30.31
CA GLN A 240 -32.35 0.88 31.26
C GLN A 240 -31.95 0.03 32.46
N GLU A 241 -31.19 -1.04 32.25
CA GLU A 241 -30.65 -1.89 33.31
C GLU A 241 -29.72 -1.08 34.23
N TRP A 242 -28.76 -0.36 33.66
CA TRP A 242 -27.88 0.54 34.39
C TRP A 242 -28.65 1.58 35.23
N THR A 243 -29.67 2.21 34.63
CA THR A 243 -30.52 3.20 35.32
C THR A 243 -31.26 2.55 36.50
N ARG A 244 -31.82 1.35 36.32
CA ARG A 244 -32.49 0.61 37.40
C ARG A 244 -31.53 0.25 38.54
N MET A 245 -30.30 -0.16 38.21
CA MET A 245 -29.28 -0.51 39.20
C MET A 245 -28.85 0.71 40.02
N THR A 246 -28.60 1.83 39.34
CA THR A 246 -28.19 3.09 39.99
C THR A 246 -29.32 3.69 40.83
N GLU A 247 -30.54 3.86 40.31
CA GLU A 247 -31.69 4.38 41.06
C GLU A 247 -32.11 3.47 42.23
N GLY A 248 -32.02 2.14 42.04
CA GLY A 248 -32.29 1.15 43.07
C GLY A 248 -31.25 1.17 44.20
N SER A 249 -29.98 1.47 43.88
CA SER A 249 -28.91 1.63 44.87
C SER A 249 -29.04 2.92 45.66
N GLU A 250 -29.40 4.05 45.03
CA GLU A 250 -29.64 5.33 45.69
C GLU A 250 -30.82 5.25 46.66
N SER A 251 -31.89 4.57 46.25
CA SER A 251 -33.07 4.32 47.09
C SER A 251 -32.77 3.44 48.30
N LYS A 252 -31.78 2.52 48.22
CA LYS A 252 -31.31 1.73 49.37
C LYS A 252 -30.43 2.56 50.31
N ARG A 253 -29.52 3.39 49.78
CA ARG A 253 -28.65 4.26 50.58
C ARG A 253 -29.44 5.30 51.39
N LEU A 254 -30.51 5.88 50.82
CA LEU A 254 -31.37 6.85 51.52
C LEU A 254 -32.28 6.24 52.60
N ARG A 255 -32.50 4.91 52.58
CA ARG A 255 -33.27 4.21 53.64
C ARG A 255 -32.37 3.69 54.77
N SER A 256 -31.05 3.69 54.59
CA SER A 256 -30.08 3.26 55.61
C SER A 256 -29.47 4.42 56.41
N THR A 257 -29.84 5.66 56.11
CA THR A 257 -29.54 6.87 56.89
C THR A 257 -30.76 7.31 57.69
#